data_AF-A0A9E8N4B7-F1
#
_entry.id   AF-A0A9E8N4B7-F1
#
_cell.length_a   1.000
_cell.length_b   1.000
_cell.length_c   1.000
_cell.angle_alpha   90.00
_cell.angle_beta   90.00
_cell.angle_gamma   90.00
#
_symmetry.space_group_name_H-M   'P 1'
#
loop_
_entity.id
_entity.type
_entity.pdbx_description
1 polymer ?
#
loop_
_entity_poly.entity_id
_entity_poly.type
_entity_poly.pdbx_seq_one_letter_code
_entity_poly.pdbx_strand_id
1 'polypeptide(L)' 'MPDENKKTEDKDFVLREHPPKVKFEVYGEEMIEKEVKYSGNSGRVYLPPDWVGRIVKIIKIN' A
#
# COMPACT_ATOMS: atom_id res chain seq x y z
N MET A 1 -55.63 1.75 -5.60
CA MET A 1 -55.70 1.42 -4.16
C MET A 1 -55.62 -0.09 -4.06
N PRO A 2 -54.54 -0.67 -3.51
CA PRO A 2 -53.31 -0.07 -2.93
C PRO A 2 -52.44 0.86 -3.85
N ASP A 3 -51.13 0.84 -4.02
CA ASP A 3 -50.13 -0.25 -3.95
C ASP A 3 -48.75 0.30 -3.56
N GLU A 4 -47.93 -0.54 -2.90
CA GLU A 4 -46.80 -0.13 -2.08
C GLU A 4 -45.42 -0.35 -2.73
N ASN A 5 -44.67 0.74 -2.82
CA ASN A 5 -43.26 0.85 -2.38
C ASN A 5 -42.39 -0.43 -2.38
N LYS A 6 -41.40 -0.48 -3.28
CA LYS A 6 -40.11 -1.09 -2.90
C LYS A 6 -38.89 -0.40 -3.52
N LYS A 7 -38.31 0.49 -2.72
CA LYS A 7 -36.88 0.78 -2.60
C LYS A 7 -36.11 1.15 -3.87
N THR A 8 -35.88 2.45 -3.97
CA THR A 8 -34.55 3.03 -4.18
C THR A 8 -33.45 2.12 -3.60
N GLU A 9 -32.61 1.58 -4.47
CA GLU A 9 -31.26 1.09 -4.13
C GLU A 9 -30.25 1.90 -4.95
N ASP A 10 -30.18 3.20 -4.63
CA ASP A 10 -28.93 3.94 -4.82
C ASP A 10 -27.89 3.21 -3.98
N LYS A 11 -27.15 2.29 -4.63
CA LYS A 11 -26.04 1.61 -4.01
C LYS A 11 -24.94 2.63 -3.85
N ASP A 12 -24.92 3.26 -2.68
CA ASP A 12 -23.87 4.14 -2.20
C ASP A 12 -22.52 3.59 -2.65
N PHE A 13 -21.98 4.17 -3.71
CA PHE A 13 -20.60 4.02 -4.07
C PHE A 13 -19.85 4.75 -2.97
N VAL A 14 -19.58 4.02 -1.88
CA VAL A 14 -18.71 4.47 -0.80
C VAL A 14 -17.35 4.65 -1.45
N LEU A 15 -17.11 5.89 -1.90
CA LEU A 15 -15.82 6.43 -2.22
C LEU A 15 -15.02 6.31 -0.93
N ARG A 16 -14.38 5.15 -0.76
CA ARG A 16 -13.36 4.94 0.25
C ARG A 16 -12.23 5.87 -0.15
N GLU A 17 -12.27 7.09 0.38
CA GLU A 17 -11.20 8.05 0.21
C GLU A 17 -9.91 7.33 0.58
N HIS A 18 -9.05 7.12 -0.41
CA HIS A 18 -7.71 6.63 -0.14
C HIS A 18 -7.08 7.63 0.83
N PRO A 19 -6.46 7.17 1.93
CA PRO A 19 -5.86 8.08 2.90
C PRO A 19 -4.94 9.06 2.17
N PRO A 20 -4.97 10.36 2.55
CA PRO A 20 -4.36 11.42 1.76
C PRO A 20 -2.91 11.08 1.41
N LYS A 21 -2.56 11.20 0.13
CA LYS A 21 -1.24 10.83 -0.38
C LYS A 21 -0.16 11.64 0.33
N VAL A 22 0.63 10.98 1.18
CA VAL A 22 1.75 11.61 1.90
C VAL A 22 2.97 11.66 0.98
N LYS A 23 3.57 12.85 0.83
CA LYS A 23 4.87 13.01 0.18
C LYS A 23 5.97 12.70 1.19
N PHE A 24 6.88 11.80 0.83
CA PHE A 24 8.12 11.56 1.58
C PHE A 24 9.29 12.18 0.81
N GLU A 25 10.15 12.93 1.50
CA GLU A 25 11.44 13.39 0.98
C GLU A 25 12.54 12.69 1.76
N VAL A 26 13.47 12.05 1.06
CA VAL A 26 14.53 11.22 1.64
C VAL A 26 15.83 11.47 0.89
N TYR A 27 16.91 11.64 1.64
CA TYR A 27 18.27 11.68 1.11
C TYR A 27 18.97 10.35 1.42
N GLY A 28 19.74 9.83 0.46
CA GLY A 28 20.48 8.57 0.59
C GLY A 28 21.50 8.41 -0.53
N GLU A 29 22.42 7.46 -0.37
CA GLU A 29 23.46 7.14 -1.36
C GLU A 29 22.89 6.42 -2.59
N GLU A 30 21.91 5.55 -2.39
CA GLU A 30 21.33 4.68 -3.44
C GLU A 30 19.84 4.40 -3.15
N MET A 31 19.04 4.19 -4.19
CA MET A 31 17.64 3.77 -4.11
C MET A 31 17.42 2.56 -5.02
N ILE A 32 16.88 1.47 -4.47
CA ILE A 32 16.59 0.23 -5.19
C ILE A 32 15.13 -0.16 -4.95
N GLU A 33 14.39 -0.43 -6.03
CA GLU A 33 13.05 -1.03 -5.96
C GLU A 33 13.13 -2.56 -6.03
N LYS A 34 12.40 -3.25 -5.16
CA LYS A 34 12.30 -4.72 -5.12
C LYS A 34 10.89 -5.14 -4.74
N GLU A 35 10.36 -6.12 -5.47
CA GLU A 35 9.13 -6.81 -5.10
C GLU A 35 9.34 -7.66 -3.84
N VAL A 36 8.42 -7.56 -2.88
CA VAL A 36 8.45 -8.36 -1.65
C VAL A 36 8.04 -9.80 -1.99
N LYS A 37 8.92 -10.77 -1.76
CA LYS A 37 8.63 -12.20 -1.99
C LYS A 37 8.10 -12.87 -0.73
N TYR A 38 7.16 -13.79 -0.90
CA TYR A 38 6.56 -14.55 0.22
C TYR A 38 7.60 -15.43 0.92
N SER A 39 7.53 -15.53 2.24
CA SER A 39 8.31 -16.51 2.99
C SER A 39 7.69 -16.82 4.36
N GLY A 40 6.98 -17.95 4.43
CA GLY A 40 6.17 -18.30 5.60
C GLY A 40 5.14 -17.20 5.89
N ASN A 41 4.92 -16.89 7.15
CA ASN A 41 4.03 -15.80 7.57
C ASN A 41 4.58 -14.37 7.33
N SER A 42 5.61 -14.20 6.49
CA SER A 42 6.33 -12.94 6.32
C SER A 42 6.64 -12.63 4.85
N GLY A 43 6.96 -11.36 4.55
CA GLY A 43 7.57 -10.95 3.30
C GLY A 43 9.08 -10.77 3.46
N ARG A 44 9.86 -11.16 2.44
CA ARG A 44 11.32 -10.95 2.40
C ARG A 44 11.72 -10.11 1.19
N VAL A 45 12.71 -9.26 1.39
CA VAL A 45 13.42 -8.51 0.35
C VAL A 45 14.90 -8.80 0.52
N TYR A 46 15.57 -9.23 -0.54
CA TYR A 46 17.02 -9.41 -0.54
C TYR A 46 17.68 -8.14 -1.08
N LEU A 47 18.60 -7.58 -0.28
CA LEU A 47 19.37 -6.37 -0.58
C LEU A 47 20.81 -6.75 -0.97
N PRO A 48 21.58 -5.84 -1.59
CA PRO A 48 22.98 -6.08 -1.92
C PRO A 48 23.82 -6.48 -0.68
N PRO A 49 24.80 -7.40 -0.80
CA PRO A 49 25.56 -7.90 0.34
C PRO A 49 26.48 -6.84 0.98
N ASP A 50 26.88 -5.82 0.23
CA ASP A 50 27.63 -4.65 0.69
C ASP A 50 26.79 -3.64 1.51
N TRP A 51 25.48 -3.84 1.58
CA TRP A 51 24.59 -3.12 2.50
C TRP A 51 24.52 -3.78 3.89
N VAL A 52 25.15 -4.93 4.12
CA VAL A 52 25.19 -5.58 5.44
C VAL A 52 25.85 -4.63 6.47
N GLY A 53 25.13 -4.36 7.57
CA GLY A 53 25.54 -3.40 8.60
C GLY A 53 25.12 -1.95 8.36
N ARG A 54 24.53 -1.62 7.19
CA ARG A 54 23.97 -0.28 6.91
C ARG A 54 22.52 -0.16 7.41
N ILE A 55 22.11 1.06 7.75
CA ILE A 55 20.72 1.38 8.09
C ILE A 55 19.93 1.64 6.80
N VAL A 56 18.88 0.85 6.57
CA VAL A 56 18.00 0.96 5.40
C VAL A 56 16.62 1.49 5.77
N LYS A 57 15.99 2.23 4.85
CA LYS A 57 14.58 2.67 4.96
C LYS A 57 13.78 2.01 3.83
N ILE A 58 12.64 1.42 4.16
CA ILE A 58 11.74 0.79 3.20
C ILE A 58 10.45 1.61 3.16
N ILE A 59 10.02 2.02 1.96
CA ILE A 59 8.75 2.68 1.73
C ILE A 59 7.85 1.70 1.00
N LYS A 60 6.71 1.33 1.60
CA LYS A 60 5.70 0.51 0.91
C LYS A 60 4.92 1.39 -0.07
N ILE A 61 5.01 1.07 -1.35
CA ILE A 61 4.15 1.62 -2.40
C ILE A 61 2.87 0.75 -2.57
N ASN A 62 1.78 1.36 -3.00
CA ASN A 62 0.48 0.75 -3.31
C ASN A 62 0.04 1.15 -4.72
#